data_AF-A0A2D6X4Y2-F1
#
_entry.id   AF-A0A2D6X4Y2-F1
#
_cell.length_a   1.000
_cell.length_b   1.000
_cell.length_c   1.000
_cell.angle_alpha   90.00
_cell.angle_beta   90.00
_cell.angle_gamma   90.00
#
_symmetry.space_group_name_H-M   'P 1'
#
loop_
_entity.id
_entity.type
_entity.pdbx_description
1 polymer ?
#
loop_
_entity_poly.entity_id
_entity_poly.type
_entity_poly.pdbx_seq_one_letter_code
_entity_poly.pdbx_strand_id
1 'polypeptide(L)' 'MRCEHCQGVGLVAGLEWAHVIDSLFREQVWWPCHECKGSGIVSCCEGSEQGGQLPEVEKKEDE' A
#
# COMPACT_ATOMS: atom_id res chain seq x y z
N MET A 1 3.81 9.54 5.26
CA MET A 1 2.72 10.27 5.96
C MET A 1 1.63 9.27 6.34
N ARG A 2 0.81 9.54 7.38
CA ARG A 2 -0.31 8.66 7.75
C ARG A 2 -1.35 8.66 6.62
N CYS A 3 -1.79 7.49 6.18
CA CYS A 3 -2.84 7.37 5.18
C CYS A 3 -4.16 7.89 5.78
N GLU A 4 -4.77 8.89 5.16
CA GLU A 4 -6.00 9.52 5.67
C GLU A 4 -7.20 8.59 5.54
N HIS A 5 -7.27 7.78 4.48
CA HIS A 5 -8.40 6.90 4.20
C HIS A 5 -8.58 5.78 5.23
N CYS A 6 -7.50 5.12 5.64
CA CYS A 6 -7.54 4.13 6.73
C CYS A 6 -7.11 4.70 8.08
N GLN A 7 -6.89 6.02 8.16
CA GLN A 7 -6.33 6.70 9.32
C GLN A 7 -5.15 5.92 9.93
N GLY A 8 -4.15 5.52 9.13
CA GLY A 8 -2.98 4.83 9.67
C GLY A 8 -3.13 3.37 10.07
N VAL A 9 -4.34 2.81 10.05
CA VAL A 9 -4.59 1.41 10.46
C VAL A 9 -4.11 0.43 9.40
N GLY A 10 -4.17 0.82 8.13
CA GLY A 10 -3.85 -0.06 7.00
C GLY A 10 -4.99 -0.98 6.59
N LEU A 11 -6.12 -0.98 7.31
CA LEU A 11 -7.29 -1.80 7.00
C LEU A 11 -8.55 -0.95 6.84
N VAL A 12 -9.50 -1.45 6.06
CA VAL A 12 -10.84 -0.88 5.87
C VAL A 12 -11.90 -1.96 6.09
N ALA A 13 -12.99 -1.60 6.75
CA ALA A 13 -14.10 -2.53 6.98
C ALA A 13 -14.97 -2.64 5.72
N GLY A 14 -15.36 -3.85 5.37
CA GLY A 14 -16.32 -4.18 4.33
C GLY A 14 -17.38 -5.13 4.86
N LEU A 15 -18.44 -5.33 4.07
CA LEU A 15 -19.43 -6.36 4.31
C LEU A 15 -19.37 -7.36 3.16
N GLU A 16 -19.22 -8.63 3.49
CA GLU A 16 -19.34 -9.73 2.52
C GLU A 16 -20.48 -10.66 2.87
N TRP A 17 -20.99 -11.33 1.84
CA TRP A 17 -21.96 -12.39 2.00
C TRP A 17 -21.21 -13.70 2.22
N ALA A 18 -21.37 -14.25 3.42
CA ALA A 18 -20.89 -15.57 3.74
C ALA A 18 -22.02 -16.58 3.59
N HIS A 19 -21.71 -17.71 2.96
CA HIS A 19 -22.61 -18.86 2.88
C HIS A 19 -22.16 -19.87 3.92
N VAL A 20 -23.03 -20.17 4.89
CA VAL A 20 -22.80 -21.28 5.81
C VAL A 20 -24.01 -22.20 5.73
N ILE A 21 -23.79 -23.38 5.15
CA ILE A 21 -24.82 -24.40 4.89
C ILE A 21 -25.99 -23.78 4.07
N ASP A 22 -27.20 -23.72 4.63
CA ASP A 22 -28.41 -23.17 4.02
C ASP A 22 -28.69 -21.72 4.44
N SER A 23 -27.75 -21.05 5.12
CA SER A 23 -27.92 -19.69 5.62
C SER A 23 -26.98 -18.70 4.93
N LEU A 24 -27.57 -17.59 4.48
CA LEU A 24 -26.86 -16.44 3.95
C LEU A 24 -26.83 -15.35 5.04
N PHE A 25 -25.64 -14.91 5.44
CA PHE A 25 -25.52 -13.77 6.35
C PHE A 25 -24.45 -12.80 5.88
N ARG A 26 -24.59 -11.56 6.35
CA ARG A 26 -23.63 -10.49 6.12
C ARG A 26 -22.60 -10.50 7.24
N GLU A 27 -21.35 -10.78 6.89
CA GLU A 27 -20.22 -10.72 7.82
C GLU A 27 -19.44 -9.42 7.61
N GLN A 28 -18.95 -8.83 8.69
CA GLN A 28 -17.99 -7.74 8.63
C GLN A 28 -16.59 -8.31 8.47
N VAL A 29 -15.93 -7.92 7.40
CA VAL A 29 -14.58 -8.36 7.01
C VAL A 29 -13.66 -7.15 6.86
N TRP A 30 -12.36 -7.35 7.11
CA TRP A 30 -11.36 -6.29 7.03
C TRP A 30 -10.42 -6.53 5.84
N TRP A 31 -10.29 -5.52 5.00
CA TRP A 31 -9.47 -5.57 3.79
C TRP A 31 -8.25 -4.65 3.93
N PRO A 32 -7.12 -4.98 3.29
CA PRO A 32 -6.03 -4.04 3.12
C PRO A 32 -6.54 -2.74 2.47
N CYS A 33 -6.22 -1.60 3.09
CA CYS A 33 -6.56 -0.31 2.55
C CYS A 33 -5.88 -0.13 1.19
N HIS A 34 -6.68 0.12 0.15
CA HIS A 34 -6.19 0.15 -1.23
C HIS A 34 -5.18 1.28 -1.49
N GLU A 35 -5.33 2.43 -0.83
CA GLU A 35 -4.43 3.58 -1.00
C GLU A 35 -3.02 3.33 -0.47
N CYS A 36 -2.90 2.81 0.76
CA CYS A 36 -1.61 2.54 1.40
C CYS A 36 -1.15 1.09 1.26
N LYS A 37 -1.89 0.27 0.51
CA LYS A 37 -1.65 -1.17 0.31
C LYS A 37 -1.45 -1.96 1.61
N GLY A 38 -2.17 -1.59 2.66
CA GLY A 38 -2.06 -2.24 3.97
C GLY A 38 -1.03 -1.65 4.93
N SER A 39 -0.16 -0.73 4.47
CA SER A 39 0.95 -0.21 5.31
C SER A 39 0.52 0.84 6.33
N GLY A 40 -0.68 1.43 6.18
CA GLY A 40 -1.13 2.56 7.00
C GLY A 40 -0.45 3.89 6.68
N ILE A 41 0.55 3.90 5.81
CA ILE A 41 1.29 5.10 5.43
C ILE A 41 1.30 5.29 3.92
N VAL A 42 1.29 6.54 3.46
CA VAL A 42 1.51 6.90 2.06
C VAL A 42 2.79 7.71 1.95
N SER A 43 3.63 7.39 0.96
CA SER A 43 4.82 8.16 0.67
C SER A 43 4.43 9.38 -0.18
N CYS A 44 4.82 10.59 0.20
CA CYS A 44 4.62 11.76 -0.67
C CYS A 44 5.61 11.80 -1.86
N CYS A 45 6.49 10.80 -1.99
CA CYS A 45 7.54 10.79 -3.00
C CYS A 45 7.24 9.90 -4.22
N GLU A 46 6.08 9.26 -4.32
CA GLU A 46 5.71 8.39 -5.47
C GLU A 46 5.39 9.16 -6.77
N GLY A 47 5.73 10.45 -6.85
CA GLY A 47 5.63 11.28 -8.05
C GLY A 47 6.96 11.76 -8.64
N SER A 48 8.11 11.34 -8.08
CA SER A 48 9.43 11.82 -8.51
C SER A 48 10.34 10.69 -8.96
N GLU A 49 9.92 9.95 -9.98
CA GLU A 49 10.82 9.11 -10.79
C GLU A 49 10.82 9.55 -12.25
N GLN A 50 11.20 10.81 -12.49
CA GLN A 50 11.94 11.15 -13.70
C GLN A 50 13.40 11.39 -13.30
N GLY A 51 14.27 10.47 -13.70
CA GLY A 51 15.69 10.77 -13.89
C GLY A 51 16.59 10.69 -12.67
N GLY A 52 16.56 9.58 -11.93
CA GLY A 52 17.72 9.16 -11.15
C GLY A 52 18.75 8.47 -12.04
N GLN A 53 19.35 9.19 -13.01
CA GLN A 53 20.56 8.70 -13.67
C GLN A 53 21.67 8.73 -12.61
N LEU A 54 21.94 7.57 -12.00
CA LEU A 54 23.17 7.39 -11.23
C LEU A 54 24.33 7.68 -12.20
N PRO A 55 25.22 8.65 -11.92
CA PRO A 55 26.40 8.81 -12.73
C PRO A 55 27.18 7.49 -12.66
N GLU A 56 27.48 6.91 -13.82
CA GLU A 56 28.47 5.85 -13.91
C GLU A 56 29.76 6.39 -13.28
N VAL A 57 30.12 5.84 -12.13
CA VAL A 57 31.44 6.09 -11.52
C VAL A 57 32.45 5.52 -12.51
N GLU A 58 33.03 6.40 -13.32
CA GLU A 58 34.29 6.13 -14.02
C GLU A 58 35.32 5.79 -12.94
N LYS A 59 35.62 4.50 -12.79
CA LYS A 59 36.81 4.05 -12.08
C LYS A 59 38.01 4.46 -12.93
N LYS A 60 38.66 5.57 -12.59
CA LYS A 60 40.06 5.77 -12.94
C LYS A 60 40.88 4.86 -12.02
N GLU A 61 41.44 3.81 -12.60
CA GLU A 61 42.61 3.15 -12.02
C GLU A 61 43.80 4.08 -12.27
N ASP A 62 44.30 4.62 -11.17
CA ASP A 62 45.57 5.34 -11.06
C ASP A 62 46.70 4.30 -10.93
N GLU A 63 47.69 4.45 -11.82
CA GLU A 63 49.08 3.92 -11.81
C GLU A 63 49.35 2.42 -12.08
#